data_AF-A0A930RWH6-F1
#
_entry.id   AF-A0A930RWH6-F1
#
_cell.length_a   1.000
_cell.length_b   1.000
_cell.length_c   1.000
_cell.angle_alpha   90.00
_cell.angle_beta   90.00
_cell.angle_gamma   90.00
#
_symmetry.space_group_name_H-M   'P 1'
#
loop_
_entity.id
_entity.type
_entity.pdbx_description
1 polymer ?
#
loop_
_entity_poly.entity_id
_entity_poly.type
_entity_poly.pdbx_seq_one_letter_code
_entity_poly.pdbx_strand_id
1 'polypeptide(L)'
;TSDVEGHDAAYKLMILTRLAYGVNVTFEEVAKTGISGVTTAHMKMASENGYAIKLLAKALSDGEKVSLEVASTFVPANHLLAQVHYENNAISVTGNAVDEVLFYGKGAGSLPTATSVLADVVEVLRRKVNGSAVETFGRVDSPLVEFRPEAATSSYFVYGKGNLEEAPFNGEIVSNSQGEFGVRYTALTASELAKVREAFAHLNEVAIYPILEEA
;
A
#
# COMPACT_ATOMS: atom_id res chain seq x y z
N THR A 1 -15.22 -10.88 -3.74
CA THR A 1 -13.82 -11.35 -3.87
C THR A 1 -12.88 -10.25 -4.32
N SER A 2 -13.20 -9.47 -5.37
CA SER A 2 -12.33 -8.40 -5.89
C SER A 2 -11.82 -7.41 -4.84
N ASP A 3 -12.69 -6.89 -3.97
CA ASP A 3 -12.29 -5.91 -2.94
C ASP A 3 -11.47 -6.55 -1.81
N VAL A 4 -11.92 -7.72 -1.33
CA VAL A 4 -11.29 -8.44 -0.20
C VAL A 4 -9.88 -8.92 -0.55
N GLU A 5 -9.65 -9.35 -1.80
CA GLU A 5 -8.34 -9.80 -2.29
C GLU A 5 -7.48 -8.63 -2.83
N GLY A 6 -7.97 -7.38 -2.76
CA GLY A 6 -7.20 -6.19 -3.13
C GLY A 6 -7.06 -5.95 -4.64
N HIS A 7 -7.86 -6.61 -5.49
CA HIS A 7 -7.78 -6.48 -6.94
C HIS A 7 -8.18 -5.07 -7.42
N ASP A 8 -9.24 -4.50 -6.83
CA ASP A 8 -9.68 -3.12 -7.15
C ASP A 8 -8.59 -2.09 -6.79
N ALA A 9 -7.98 -2.26 -5.62
CA ALA A 9 -6.86 -1.44 -5.17
C ALA A 9 -5.65 -1.56 -6.11
N ALA A 10 -5.36 -2.77 -6.61
CA ALA A 10 -4.28 -3.00 -7.58
C ALA A 10 -4.54 -2.29 -8.91
N TYR A 11 -5.76 -2.36 -9.48
CA TYR A 11 -6.07 -1.62 -10.71
C TYR A 11 -5.93 -0.11 -10.54
N LYS A 12 -6.39 0.43 -9.41
CA LYS A 12 -6.22 1.86 -9.08
C LYS A 12 -4.74 2.21 -8.94
N LEU A 13 -3.94 1.35 -8.31
CA LEU A 13 -2.50 1.54 -8.18
C LEU A 13 -1.79 1.58 -9.53
N MET A 14 -2.16 0.71 -10.47
CA MET A 14 -1.57 0.68 -11.81
C MET A 14 -1.79 2.03 -12.53
N ILE A 15 -3.01 2.57 -12.45
CA ILE A 15 -3.34 3.88 -13.04
C ILE A 15 -2.55 4.99 -12.35
N LEU A 16 -2.54 5.03 -11.01
CA LEU A 16 -1.80 6.04 -10.25
C LEU A 16 -0.29 5.99 -10.52
N THR A 17 0.27 4.79 -10.65
CA THR A 17 1.68 4.58 -10.99
C THR A 17 2.00 5.11 -12.38
N ARG A 18 1.14 4.86 -13.36
CA ARG A 18 1.31 5.40 -14.70
C ARG A 18 1.26 6.94 -14.70
N LEU A 19 0.38 7.53 -13.90
CA LEU A 19 0.27 8.99 -13.78
C LEU A 19 1.48 9.61 -13.05
N ALA A 20 1.95 9.01 -11.97
CA ALA A 20 3.03 9.54 -11.14
C ALA A 20 4.43 9.29 -11.73
N TYR A 21 4.64 8.11 -12.32
CA TYR A 21 5.96 7.60 -12.69
C TYR A 21 6.12 7.28 -14.18
N GLY A 22 5.04 7.35 -14.97
CA GLY A 22 5.07 6.95 -16.38
C GLY A 22 5.29 5.46 -16.60
N VAL A 23 5.27 4.65 -15.54
CA VAL A 23 5.50 3.21 -15.59
C VAL A 23 4.20 2.49 -15.95
N ASN A 24 4.27 1.55 -16.90
CA ASN A 24 3.18 0.60 -17.17
C ASN A 24 3.57 -0.75 -16.58
N VAL A 25 2.65 -1.36 -15.84
CA VAL A 25 2.78 -2.71 -15.31
C VAL A 25 1.55 -3.52 -15.71
N THR A 26 1.70 -4.84 -15.71
CA THR A 26 0.62 -5.82 -15.77
C THR A 26 0.04 -6.06 -14.38
N PHE A 27 -1.15 -6.66 -14.33
CA PHE A 27 -1.82 -6.94 -13.06
C PHE A 27 -1.05 -7.96 -12.22
N GLU A 28 -0.35 -8.89 -12.87
CA GLU A 28 0.47 -9.94 -12.28
C GLU A 28 1.75 -9.39 -11.64
N GLU A 29 2.28 -8.29 -12.18
CA GLU A 29 3.49 -7.61 -11.66
C GLU A 29 3.24 -6.82 -10.36
N VAL A 30 1.98 -6.57 -9.99
CA VAL A 30 1.63 -5.95 -8.70
C VAL A 30 1.55 -7.03 -7.62
N ALA A 31 2.46 -6.97 -6.64
CA ALA A 31 2.40 -7.79 -5.45
C ALA A 31 1.13 -7.44 -4.67
N LYS A 32 0.32 -8.45 -4.31
CA LYS A 32 -0.99 -8.21 -3.70
C LYS A 32 -1.35 -9.27 -2.65
N THR A 33 -1.71 -8.80 -1.47
CA THR A 33 -2.22 -9.58 -0.34
C THR A 33 -3.46 -8.88 0.21
N GLY A 34 -4.60 -9.57 0.16
CA GLY A 34 -5.87 -9.03 0.62
C GLY A 34 -6.01 -8.89 2.13
N ILE A 35 -7.27 -8.77 2.58
CA ILE A 35 -7.65 -8.71 3.99
C ILE A 35 -8.28 -10.01 4.50
N SER A 36 -8.42 -11.04 3.65
CA SER A 36 -9.08 -12.31 4.01
C SER A 36 -8.40 -13.05 5.17
N GLY A 37 -7.09 -12.88 5.35
CA GLY A 37 -6.33 -13.45 6.47
C GLY A 37 -6.26 -12.57 7.73
N VAL A 38 -6.89 -11.38 7.74
CA VAL A 38 -6.84 -10.49 8.91
C VAL A 38 -7.83 -10.97 9.98
N THR A 39 -7.33 -11.21 11.19
CA THR A 39 -8.14 -11.67 12.33
C THR A 39 -8.27 -10.59 13.40
N THR A 40 -9.20 -10.77 14.33
CA THR A 40 -9.36 -9.88 15.51
C THR A 40 -8.13 -9.89 16.41
N ALA A 41 -7.40 -11.01 16.49
CA ALA A 41 -6.14 -11.11 17.22
C ALA A 41 -5.07 -10.20 16.60
N HIS A 42 -4.98 -10.17 15.26
CA HIS A 42 -4.05 -9.28 14.56
C HIS A 42 -4.41 -7.81 14.80
N MET A 43 -5.71 -7.47 14.79
CA MET A 43 -6.18 -6.11 15.08
C MET A 43 -5.86 -5.67 16.51
N LYS A 44 -6.04 -6.57 17.50
CA LYS A 44 -5.68 -6.33 18.90
C LYS A 44 -4.16 -6.11 19.02
N MET A 45 -3.36 -7.01 18.45
CA MET A 45 -1.89 -6.89 18.46
C MET A 45 -1.43 -5.57 17.82
N ALA A 46 -1.99 -5.19 16.67
CA ALA A 46 -1.67 -3.93 16.01
C ALA A 46 -1.98 -2.75 16.95
N SER A 47 -3.19 -2.72 17.52
CA SER A 47 -3.64 -1.65 18.42
C SER A 47 -2.76 -1.52 19.66
N GLU A 48 -2.38 -2.64 20.28
CA GLU A 48 -1.52 -2.65 21.48
C GLU A 48 -0.11 -2.15 21.18
N ASN A 49 0.34 -2.27 19.92
CA ASN A 49 1.63 -1.78 19.45
C ASN A 49 1.55 -0.41 18.75
N GLY A 50 0.42 0.29 18.84
CA GLY A 50 0.28 1.65 18.30
C GLY A 50 -0.03 1.75 16.81
N TYR A 51 -0.55 0.68 16.21
CA TYR A 51 -0.89 0.62 14.78
C TYR A 51 -2.38 0.36 14.55
N ALA A 52 -2.88 0.82 13.40
CA ALA A 52 -4.12 0.38 12.78
C ALA A 52 -3.81 -0.50 11.57
N ILE A 53 -4.69 -1.45 11.24
CA ILE A 53 -4.57 -2.23 10.00
C ILE A 53 -5.37 -1.56 8.89
N LYS A 54 -4.72 -1.25 7.76
CA LYS A 54 -5.36 -0.70 6.55
C LYS A 54 -4.92 -1.50 5.32
N LEU A 55 -5.83 -1.70 4.37
CA LEU A 55 -5.45 -2.19 3.03
C LEU A 55 -4.89 -1.02 2.24
N LEU A 56 -3.57 -1.00 2.00
CA LEU A 56 -2.91 0.06 1.27
C LEU A 56 -2.46 -0.43 -0.10
N ALA A 57 -2.63 0.44 -1.10
CA ALA A 57 -2.00 0.35 -2.41
C ALA A 57 -0.86 1.37 -2.46
N LYS A 58 0.38 0.90 -2.56
CA LYS A 58 1.59 1.72 -2.43
C LYS A 58 2.45 1.60 -3.68
N ALA A 59 2.94 2.74 -4.15
CA ALA A 59 4.06 2.81 -5.09
C ALA A 59 5.27 3.36 -4.32
N LEU A 60 6.22 2.48 -3.99
CA LEU A 60 7.41 2.80 -3.21
C LEU A 60 8.53 3.16 -4.17
N SER A 61 9.03 4.40 -4.12
CA SER A 61 10.09 4.87 -5.00
C SER A 61 11.26 5.45 -4.22
N ASP A 62 12.48 5.14 -4.68
CA ASP A 62 13.73 5.75 -4.22
C ASP A 62 14.19 6.92 -5.13
N GLY A 63 13.33 7.33 -6.07
CA GLY A 63 13.63 8.34 -7.09
C GLY A 63 14.23 7.79 -8.39
N GLU A 64 14.79 6.58 -8.39
CA GLU A 64 15.33 5.91 -9.58
C GLU A 64 14.48 4.70 -9.99
N LYS A 65 13.95 3.98 -9.00
CA LYS A 65 13.15 2.78 -9.14
C LYS A 65 11.81 2.95 -8.44
N VAL A 66 10.83 2.16 -8.87
CA VAL A 66 9.55 2.01 -8.18
C VAL A 66 9.16 0.54 -8.06
N SER A 67 8.65 0.17 -6.89
CA SER A 67 7.97 -1.11 -6.64
C SER A 67 6.53 -0.87 -6.24
N LEU A 68 5.66 -1.85 -6.51
CA LEU A 68 4.22 -1.75 -6.30
C LEU A 68 3.75 -2.86 -5.37
N GLU A 69 2.99 -2.49 -4.34
CA GLU A 69 2.44 -3.43 -3.38
C GLU A 69 1.01 -3.04 -3.00
N VAL A 70 0.12 -4.02 -2.96
CA VAL A 70 -1.18 -3.94 -2.28
C VAL A 70 -1.15 -4.90 -1.10
N ALA A 71 -1.24 -4.41 0.12
CA ALA A 71 -1.20 -5.28 1.29
C ALA A 71 -2.01 -4.71 2.45
N SER A 72 -2.57 -5.60 3.27
CA SER A 72 -2.92 -5.23 4.64
C SER A 72 -1.64 -4.77 5.35
N THR A 73 -1.63 -3.52 5.80
CA THR A 73 -0.43 -2.80 6.27
C THR A 73 -0.71 -2.27 7.67
N PHE A 74 0.27 -2.35 8.55
CA PHE A 74 0.27 -1.69 9.85
C PHE A 74 0.61 -0.22 9.66
N VAL A 75 -0.34 0.65 9.97
CA VAL A 75 -0.23 2.11 9.83
C VAL A 75 -0.16 2.72 11.22
N PRO A 76 0.82 3.58 11.54
CA PRO A 76 0.88 4.25 12.83
C PRO A 76 -0.45 4.91 13.18
N ALA A 77 -0.95 4.73 14.40
CA ALA A 77 -2.30 5.19 14.77
C ALA A 77 -2.47 6.72 14.67
N ASN A 78 -1.37 7.47 14.81
CA ASN A 78 -1.30 8.92 14.62
C ASN A 78 -1.28 9.37 13.15
N HIS A 79 -1.01 8.47 12.20
CA HIS A 79 -0.92 8.80 10.78
C HIS A 79 -2.30 9.14 10.20
N LEU A 80 -2.39 10.11 9.27
CA LEU A 80 -3.68 10.53 8.69
C LEU A 80 -4.43 9.39 7.99
N LEU A 81 -3.71 8.52 7.27
CA LEU A 81 -4.28 7.31 6.67
C LEU A 81 -4.90 6.33 7.70
N ALA A 82 -4.44 6.31 8.95
CA ALA A 82 -5.07 5.49 9.99
C ALA A 82 -6.48 6.00 10.35
N GLN A 83 -6.70 7.31 10.21
CA GLN A 83 -7.95 8.00 10.53
C GLN A 83 -9.00 7.93 9.40
N VAL A 84 -8.68 7.29 8.28
CA VAL A 84 -9.63 7.07 7.18
C VAL A 84 -10.55 5.90 7.53
N HIS A 85 -11.81 6.19 7.83
CA HIS A 85 -12.80 5.20 8.26
C HIS A 85 -13.91 4.98 7.22
N TYR A 86 -14.53 3.80 7.31
CA TYR A 86 -15.69 3.37 6.51
C TYR A 86 -15.41 3.36 5.00
N GLU A 87 -16.34 3.83 4.18
CA GLU A 87 -16.26 3.84 2.71
C GLU A 87 -15.44 5.00 2.13
N ASN A 88 -14.77 5.78 2.98
CA ASN A 88 -13.94 6.88 2.52
C ASN A 88 -12.61 6.35 2.00
N ASN A 89 -12.13 6.95 0.92
CA ASN A 89 -10.81 6.71 0.35
C ASN A 89 -9.91 7.89 0.66
N ALA A 90 -8.61 7.62 0.74
CA ALA A 90 -7.60 8.64 0.73
C ALA A 90 -6.44 8.25 -0.19
N ILE A 91 -5.79 9.25 -0.76
CA ILE A 91 -4.57 9.12 -1.54
C ILE A 91 -3.57 10.09 -0.92
N SER A 92 -2.47 9.56 -0.39
CA SER A 92 -1.31 10.36 0.02
C SER A 92 -0.32 10.37 -1.13
N VAL A 93 0.17 11.56 -1.48
CA VAL A 93 1.17 11.78 -2.53
C VAL A 93 2.30 12.60 -1.93
N THR A 94 3.51 12.04 -1.93
CA THR A 94 4.72 12.73 -1.51
C THR A 94 5.49 13.21 -2.73
N GLY A 95 5.82 14.49 -2.77
CA GLY A 95 6.62 15.07 -3.85
C GLY A 95 7.72 15.99 -3.32
N ASN A 96 8.87 16.00 -4.01
CA ASN A 96 10.09 16.71 -3.57
C ASN A 96 9.91 18.20 -3.22
N ALA A 97 8.89 18.86 -3.78
CA ALA A 97 8.66 20.30 -3.60
C ALA A 97 7.38 20.63 -2.82
N VAL A 98 6.50 19.65 -2.59
CA VAL A 98 5.18 19.85 -1.97
C VAL A 98 5.00 19.05 -0.68
N ASP A 99 6.03 18.30 -0.29
CA ASP A 99 6.01 17.30 0.78
C ASP A 99 4.80 16.36 0.61
N GLU A 100 4.18 15.94 1.71
CA GLU A 100 2.99 15.08 1.70
C GLU A 100 1.72 15.88 1.45
N VAL A 101 0.95 15.48 0.42
CA VAL A 101 -0.39 15.98 0.14
C VAL A 101 -1.40 14.84 0.24
N LEU A 102 -2.43 15.03 1.07
CA LEU A 102 -3.50 14.05 1.26
C LEU A 102 -4.79 14.49 0.55
N PHE A 103 -5.31 13.65 -0.32
CA PHE A 103 -6.63 13.76 -0.91
C PHE A 103 -7.58 12.80 -0.19
N TYR A 104 -8.71 13.30 0.32
CA TYR A 104 -9.68 12.51 1.08
C TYR A 104 -11.10 12.73 0.56
N GLY A 105 -11.88 11.66 0.44
CA GLY A 105 -13.28 11.74 0.07
C GLY A 105 -13.94 10.38 -0.18
N LYS A 106 -15.21 10.40 -0.59
CA LYS A 106 -15.93 9.16 -0.93
C LYS A 106 -15.41 8.57 -2.23
N GLY A 107 -15.00 7.30 -2.17
CA GLY A 107 -14.42 6.57 -3.30
C GLY A 107 -15.41 6.04 -4.33
N ALA A 108 -16.70 5.98 -3.97
CA ALA A 108 -17.78 5.47 -4.80
C ALA A 108 -19.10 6.16 -4.47
N GLY A 109 -19.96 6.29 -5.48
CA GLY A 109 -21.29 6.90 -5.36
C GLY A 109 -21.77 7.40 -6.72
N SER A 110 -23.06 7.25 -7.02
CA SER A 110 -23.62 7.60 -8.33
C SER A 110 -23.33 9.05 -8.73
N LEU A 111 -23.46 9.99 -7.79
CA LEU A 111 -23.24 11.42 -8.03
C LEU A 111 -21.74 11.80 -8.13
N PRO A 112 -20.84 11.39 -7.21
CA PRO A 112 -19.39 11.62 -7.38
C PRO A 112 -18.84 11.07 -8.70
N THR A 113 -19.19 9.83 -9.06
CA THR A 113 -18.72 9.19 -10.29
C THR A 113 -19.27 9.89 -11.54
N ALA A 114 -20.55 10.25 -11.56
CA ALA A 114 -21.14 11.00 -12.68
C ALA A 114 -20.48 12.38 -12.85
N THR A 115 -20.07 13.02 -11.74
CA THR A 115 -19.37 14.31 -11.78
C THR A 115 -18.00 14.19 -12.44
N SER A 116 -17.21 13.16 -12.11
CA SER A 116 -15.92 12.92 -12.77
C SER A 116 -16.07 12.67 -14.27
N VAL A 117 -17.04 11.84 -14.67
CA VAL A 117 -17.32 11.58 -16.10
C VAL A 117 -17.75 12.85 -16.82
N LEU A 118 -18.64 13.65 -16.22
CA LEU A 118 -19.11 14.90 -16.82
C LEU A 118 -17.97 15.92 -16.99
N ALA A 119 -17.07 16.03 -16.01
CA ALA A 119 -15.91 16.91 -16.08
C ALA A 119 -15.02 16.55 -17.28
N ASP A 120 -14.73 15.26 -17.48
CA ASP A 120 -13.94 14.79 -18.63
C ASP A 120 -14.64 15.08 -19.97
N VAL A 121 -15.96 14.84 -20.05
CA VAL A 121 -16.74 15.15 -21.26
C VAL A 121 -16.71 16.65 -21.58
N VAL A 122 -16.90 17.51 -20.58
CA VAL A 122 -16.84 18.97 -20.74
C VAL A 122 -15.45 19.42 -21.20
N GLU A 123 -14.38 18.84 -20.64
CA GLU A 123 -13.01 19.16 -21.03
C GLU A 123 -12.72 18.76 -22.48
N VAL A 124 -13.13 17.56 -22.90
CA VAL A 124 -13.02 17.10 -24.30
C VAL A 124 -13.77 18.04 -25.25
N LEU A 125 -14.99 18.45 -24.89
CA LEU A 125 -15.78 19.38 -25.70
C LEU A 125 -15.14 20.77 -25.79
N ARG A 126 -14.65 21.32 -24.67
CA ARG A 126 -13.95 22.62 -24.63
C ARG A 126 -12.73 22.62 -25.55
N ARG A 127 -11.90 21.57 -25.50
CA ARG A 127 -10.72 21.45 -26.37
C ARG A 127 -11.08 21.33 -27.84
N LYS A 128 -12.13 20.56 -28.17
CA LYS A 128 -12.65 20.45 -29.54
C LYS A 128 -13.09 21.81 -30.08
N VAL A 129 -13.78 22.61 -29.28
CA VAL A 129 -14.21 23.98 -29.66
C VAL A 129 -13.00 24.89 -29.89
N ASN A 130 -11.97 24.78 -29.05
CA ASN A 130 -10.77 25.62 -29.11
C ASN A 130 -9.73 25.15 -30.15
N GLY A 131 -10.02 24.10 -30.95
CA GLY A 131 -9.09 23.56 -31.94
C GLY A 131 -7.78 22.99 -31.35
N SER A 132 -7.76 22.71 -30.04
CA SER A 132 -6.59 22.17 -29.35
C SER A 132 -6.58 20.64 -29.46
N ALA A 133 -5.39 20.05 -29.61
CA ALA A 133 -5.25 18.61 -29.58
C ALA A 133 -5.74 18.07 -28.22
N VAL A 134 -6.42 16.92 -28.25
CA VAL A 134 -6.66 16.15 -27.02
C VAL A 134 -5.33 15.49 -26.66
N GLU A 135 -4.49 16.19 -25.91
CA GLU A 135 -3.42 15.52 -25.19
C GLU A 135 -4.08 14.62 -24.13
N THR A 136 -3.96 13.32 -24.33
CA THR A 136 -4.42 12.32 -23.37
C THR A 136 -3.69 12.56 -22.05
N PHE A 137 -4.44 12.86 -20.99
CA PHE A 137 -3.92 12.97 -19.63
C PHE A 137 -3.11 11.72 -19.29
N GLY A 138 -1.89 11.88 -18.77
CA GLY A 138 -1.01 10.75 -18.45
C GLY A 138 -0.26 10.12 -19.63
N ARG A 139 -0.17 10.80 -20.77
CA ARG A 139 0.73 10.38 -21.85
C ARG A 139 2.18 10.65 -21.46
N VAL A 140 2.84 9.59 -21.00
CA VAL A 140 4.29 9.60 -20.78
C VAL A 140 4.93 8.75 -21.87
N ASP A 141 5.75 9.36 -22.72
CA ASP A 141 6.37 8.68 -23.87
C ASP A 141 7.47 7.68 -23.43
N SER A 142 8.03 7.87 -22.23
CA SER A 142 8.98 6.98 -21.58
C SER A 142 8.78 6.98 -20.05
N PRO A 143 9.06 5.87 -19.34
CA PRO A 143 9.03 5.86 -17.88
C PRO A 143 9.94 6.94 -17.27
N LEU A 144 9.50 7.57 -16.18
CA LEU A 144 10.30 8.53 -15.42
C LEU A 144 11.30 7.84 -14.47
N VAL A 145 10.97 6.61 -14.06
CA VAL A 145 11.76 5.73 -13.18
C VAL A 145 11.70 4.29 -13.69
N GLU A 146 12.64 3.46 -13.26
CA GLU A 146 12.68 2.02 -13.58
C GLU A 146 11.67 1.25 -12.72
N PHE A 147 10.86 0.37 -13.31
CA PHE A 147 10.05 -0.55 -12.51
C PHE A 147 10.92 -1.70 -12.00
N ARG A 148 11.00 -1.86 -10.68
CA ARG A 148 11.78 -2.91 -10.05
C ARG A 148 11.09 -3.41 -8.77
N PRO A 149 10.31 -4.51 -8.84
CA PRO A 149 9.54 -5.04 -7.71
C PRO A 149 10.36 -5.26 -6.43
N GLU A 150 11.60 -5.72 -6.60
CA GLU A 150 12.53 -6.09 -5.53
C GLU A 150 13.34 -4.91 -4.98
N ALA A 151 13.16 -3.69 -5.51
CA ALA A 151 14.02 -2.55 -5.17
C ALA A 151 13.70 -1.93 -3.81
N ALA A 152 12.43 -1.92 -3.40
CA ALA A 152 12.05 -1.28 -2.15
C ALA A 152 12.42 -2.16 -0.96
N THR A 153 13.01 -1.52 0.04
CA THR A 153 13.02 -2.04 1.40
C THR A 153 11.74 -1.64 2.11
N SER A 154 11.29 -2.43 3.08
CA SER A 154 10.17 -2.08 3.93
C SER A 154 10.34 -2.67 5.32
N SER A 155 9.82 -1.97 6.32
CA SER A 155 9.66 -2.53 7.65
C SER A 155 8.46 -3.49 7.69
N TYR A 156 8.56 -4.53 8.51
CA TYR A 156 7.53 -5.57 8.66
C TYR A 156 7.27 -5.89 10.12
N PHE A 157 6.01 -6.17 10.44
CA PHE A 157 5.57 -6.72 11.71
C PHE A 157 5.17 -8.18 11.51
N VAL A 158 5.79 -9.08 12.27
CA VAL A 158 5.45 -10.49 12.33
C VAL A 158 4.64 -10.73 13.59
N TYR A 159 3.40 -11.15 13.42
CA TYR A 159 2.55 -11.69 14.48
C TYR A 159 2.66 -13.21 14.49
N GLY A 160 2.72 -13.83 15.66
CA GLY A 160 2.55 -15.27 15.80
C GLY A 160 1.97 -15.69 17.13
N LYS A 161 1.37 -16.89 17.17
CA LYS A 161 0.97 -17.53 18.42
C LYS A 161 2.12 -18.33 19.04
N GLY A 162 2.19 -18.32 20.36
CA GLY A 162 3.21 -18.94 21.18
C GLY A 162 4.05 -17.91 21.92
N ASN A 163 5.09 -18.40 22.58
CA ASN A 163 6.13 -17.55 23.16
C ASN A 163 7.36 -17.64 22.27
N LEU A 164 7.98 -16.49 21.99
CA LEU A 164 9.22 -16.41 21.22
C LEU A 164 10.36 -15.93 22.13
N GLU A 165 11.35 -16.79 22.38
CA GLU A 165 12.50 -16.43 23.22
C GLU A 165 13.49 -15.54 22.47
N GLU A 166 13.72 -15.84 21.19
CA GLU A 166 14.64 -15.10 20.32
C GLU A 166 14.05 -14.96 18.92
N ALA A 167 14.13 -13.75 18.36
CA ALA A 167 13.67 -13.49 17.00
C ALA A 167 14.77 -13.82 15.97
N PRO A 168 14.46 -14.54 14.89
CA PRO A 168 15.42 -14.80 13.83
C PRO A 168 15.79 -13.48 13.11
N PHE A 169 16.98 -13.44 12.48
CA PHE A 169 17.44 -12.34 11.63
C PHE A 169 17.41 -10.94 12.28
N ASN A 170 17.79 -10.85 13.57
CA ASN A 170 17.86 -9.59 14.32
C ASN A 170 16.51 -8.84 14.41
N GLY A 171 15.40 -9.57 14.39
CA GLY A 171 14.10 -8.98 14.67
C GLY A 171 14.02 -8.45 16.11
N GLU A 172 13.30 -7.35 16.30
CA GLU A 172 13.04 -6.78 17.62
C GLU A 172 11.72 -7.34 18.16
N ILE A 173 11.77 -8.07 19.27
CA ILE A 173 10.55 -8.54 19.95
C ILE A 173 9.90 -7.33 20.64
N VAL A 174 8.80 -6.84 20.08
CA VAL A 174 8.06 -5.67 20.58
C VAL A 174 6.90 -6.05 21.49
N SER A 175 6.38 -7.27 21.34
CA SER A 175 5.36 -7.84 22.22
C SER A 175 5.60 -9.35 22.38
N ASN A 176 5.44 -9.86 23.59
CA ASN A 176 5.46 -11.30 23.88
C ASN A 176 4.67 -11.54 25.17
N SER A 177 3.37 -11.73 25.04
CA SER A 177 2.48 -11.87 26.18
C SER A 177 1.24 -12.69 25.84
N GLN A 178 0.66 -13.35 26.85
CA GLN A 178 -0.59 -14.11 26.70
C GLN A 178 -0.55 -15.22 25.62
N GLY A 179 0.64 -15.74 25.29
CA GLY A 179 0.81 -16.76 24.25
C GLY A 179 0.71 -16.21 22.83
N GLU A 180 0.96 -14.91 22.64
CA GLU A 180 1.12 -14.25 21.35
C GLU A 180 2.41 -13.42 21.36
N PHE A 181 3.07 -13.32 20.21
CA PHE A 181 4.25 -12.49 20.03
C PHE A 181 4.14 -11.58 18.81
N GLY A 182 4.85 -10.47 18.89
CA GLY A 182 5.04 -9.49 17.84
C GLY A 182 6.53 -9.20 17.67
N VAL A 183 7.03 -9.35 16.45
CA VAL A 183 8.42 -9.02 16.09
C VAL A 183 8.42 -7.95 15.02
N ARG A 184 9.18 -6.89 15.24
CA ARG A 184 9.41 -5.83 14.26
C ARG A 184 10.74 -6.06 13.54
N TYR A 185 10.69 -5.93 12.22
CA TYR A 185 11.85 -5.90 11.34
C TYR A 185 11.88 -4.58 10.61
N THR A 186 13.07 -4.00 10.46
CA THR A 186 13.26 -2.70 9.79
C THR A 186 14.01 -2.85 8.49
N ALA A 187 13.55 -2.15 7.45
CA ALA A 187 14.24 -2.03 6.16
C ALA A 187 14.67 -3.36 5.53
N LEU A 188 13.78 -4.36 5.50
CA LEU A 188 14.06 -5.65 4.84
C LEU A 188 13.93 -5.52 3.33
N THR A 189 14.88 -6.11 2.60
CA THR A 189 14.71 -6.44 1.18
C THR A 189 13.73 -7.61 1.01
N ALA A 190 13.19 -7.78 -0.20
CA ALA A 190 12.32 -8.92 -0.51
C ALA A 190 13.02 -10.28 -0.31
N SER A 191 14.34 -10.38 -0.58
CA SER A 191 15.11 -11.60 -0.29
C SER A 191 15.25 -11.88 1.20
N GLU A 192 15.44 -10.86 2.03
CA GLU A 192 15.50 -11.01 3.50
C GLU A 192 14.13 -11.35 4.08
N LEU A 193 13.06 -10.71 3.58
CA LEU A 193 11.70 -11.05 3.94
C LEU A 193 11.38 -12.52 3.64
N ALA A 194 11.84 -13.07 2.51
CA ALA A 194 11.67 -14.47 2.19
C ALA A 194 12.33 -15.40 3.22
N LYS A 195 13.53 -15.05 3.70
CA LYS A 195 14.20 -15.79 4.78
C LYS A 195 13.47 -15.69 6.11
N VAL A 196 12.96 -14.51 6.46
CA VAL A 196 12.12 -14.33 7.65
C VAL A 196 10.88 -15.20 7.57
N ARG A 197 10.19 -15.22 6.41
CA ARG A 197 9.04 -16.11 6.17
C ARG A 197 9.39 -17.57 6.37
N GLU A 198 10.52 -18.02 5.81
CA GLU A 198 10.98 -19.40 5.97
C GLU A 198 11.29 -19.76 7.43
N ALA A 199 11.95 -18.85 8.17
CA ALA A 199 12.25 -19.08 9.58
C ALA A 199 11.00 -19.26 10.43
N PHE A 200 9.89 -18.57 10.11
CA PHE A 200 8.62 -18.72 10.82
C PHE A 200 7.68 -19.78 10.22
N ALA A 201 8.03 -20.43 9.11
CA ALA A 201 7.14 -21.35 8.39
C ALA A 201 6.76 -22.61 9.18
N HIS A 202 7.52 -22.96 10.22
CA HIS A 202 7.23 -24.09 11.11
C HIS A 202 6.10 -23.80 12.11
N LEU A 203 5.65 -22.54 12.23
CA LEU A 203 4.56 -22.12 13.09
C LEU A 203 3.26 -22.03 12.28
N ASN A 204 2.18 -22.61 12.80
CA ASN A 204 0.90 -22.72 12.08
C ASN A 204 0.10 -21.40 12.00
N GLU A 205 0.36 -20.44 12.88
CA GLU A 205 -0.42 -19.20 12.99
C GLU A 205 0.52 -17.99 13.03
N VAL A 206 1.14 -17.70 11.88
CA VAL A 206 1.98 -16.53 11.67
C VAL A 206 1.39 -15.65 10.58
N ALA A 207 1.35 -14.35 10.84
CA ALA A 207 0.96 -13.33 9.89
C ALA A 207 2.05 -12.26 9.80
N ILE A 208 2.32 -11.79 8.58
CA ILE A 208 3.34 -10.77 8.34
C ILE A 208 2.69 -9.58 7.64
N TYR A 209 2.85 -8.42 8.24
CA TYR A 209 2.28 -7.16 7.79
C TYR A 209 3.39 -6.17 7.45
N PRO A 210 3.45 -5.58 6.25
CA PRO A 210 4.27 -4.40 6.04
C PRO A 210 3.86 -3.29 7.01
N ILE A 211 4.80 -2.43 7.38
CA ILE A 211 4.57 -1.24 8.19
C ILE A 211 4.67 -0.02 7.28
N LEU A 212 3.74 0.92 7.40
CA LEU A 212 3.87 2.23 6.76
C LEU A 212 4.88 3.04 7.57
N GLU A 213 6.03 3.33 6.98
CA GLU A 213 7.03 4.22 7.54
C GLU A 213 6.56 5.67 7.38
N GLU A 214 6.78 6.51 8.39
CA GLU A 214 6.59 7.96 8.26
C GLU A 214 7.71 8.50 7.35
N ALA A 215 7.33 9.35 6.38
CA ALA A 215 8.25 9.95 5.41
C ALA A 215 9.14 11.05 6.02
#